data_AF-A0AA40DIZ0-F1
#
_entry.id   AF-A0AA40DIZ0-F1
#
_cell.length_a   1.000
_cell.length_b   1.000
_cell.length_c   1.000
_cell.angle_alpha   90.00
_cell.angle_beta   90.00
_cell.angle_gamma   90.00
#
_symmetry.space_group_name_H-M   'P 1'
#
loop_
_entity.id
_entity.type
_entity.pdbx_description
1 polymer ?
#
loop_
_entity_poly.entity_id
_entity_poly.type
_entity_poly.pdbx_seq_one_letter_code
_entity_poly.pdbx_strand_id
1 'polypeptide(L)'
;MGSEIKVSYTSSSEFYARDKRAGRPWISHLPFPVHCVESMQTELRHAKEDFYFFRRSRAQWDTDPAPTETIYTHDMNRLLVQSVKDPYGNIVSVGEQDKDPAKCLVRNGHDYRLLVPFVAVDENMNRSEVVFDLLGQVTVTAVSGKPEAHEGDDVGGSRPDLSEKAVKSFFQAPLLHASDLLSTATSRVALQAWDTTDTVLINDPAQDPDVGGFIAQLPRHEYLTIWYEQRKDNQLGAEEAAAERASAHSAGTPSLSFSDAMGRECVRFEILRPSMSATNQTVVTNDVVLRQASFPDIQGPPYKAIGTLGRTANRMRYCFARQVAHEQSMDTGDKWSIKAADGSMLRT
;
A
#
# COMPACT_ATOMS: atom_id res chain seq x y z
N MET A 1 19.06 15.15 8.73
CA MET A 1 19.48 16.56 8.91
C MET A 1 20.98 16.64 8.71
N GLY A 2 21.43 17.41 7.72
CA GLY A 2 22.85 17.66 7.47
C GLY A 2 23.01 18.46 6.18
N SER A 3 23.24 19.77 6.31
CA SER A 3 23.62 20.65 5.20
C SER A 3 25.14 20.86 5.23
N GLU A 4 25.80 20.80 4.08
CA GLU A 4 27.21 21.18 3.95
C GLU A 4 27.29 22.56 3.31
N ILE A 5 27.61 23.57 4.11
CA ILE A 5 27.81 24.93 3.60
C ILE A 5 29.29 25.06 3.22
N LYS A 6 29.59 25.08 1.92
CA LYS A 6 30.94 25.39 1.43
C LYS A 6 31.13 26.90 1.47
N VAL A 7 31.72 27.37 2.57
CA VAL A 7 32.05 28.77 2.83
C VAL A 7 33.50 29.00 2.46
N SER A 8 33.76 29.80 1.43
CA SER A 8 35.12 30.33 1.23
C SER A 8 35.31 31.56 2.12
N TYR A 9 36.44 31.64 2.81
CA TYR A 9 36.81 32.79 3.64
C TYR A 9 37.95 33.56 3.00
N THR A 10 37.91 34.88 3.08
CA THR A 10 39.02 35.77 2.70
C THR A 10 39.21 36.85 3.76
N SER A 11 40.35 37.53 3.75
CA SER A 11 40.65 38.57 4.74
C SER A 11 39.83 39.84 4.50
N SER A 12 39.41 40.54 5.56
CA SER A 12 38.77 41.87 5.48
C SER A 12 39.64 42.88 4.74
N SER A 13 40.97 42.69 4.72
CA SER A 13 41.92 43.48 3.93
C SER A 13 41.65 43.40 2.42
N GLU A 14 41.20 42.24 1.92
CA GLU A 14 40.87 42.05 0.50
C GLU A 14 39.61 42.85 0.12
N PHE A 15 38.59 42.83 0.98
CA PHE A 15 37.38 43.64 0.81
C PHE A 15 37.67 45.13 0.91
N TYR A 16 38.44 45.56 1.91
CA TYR A 16 38.86 46.95 2.05
C TYR A 16 39.66 47.44 0.82
N ALA A 17 40.59 46.63 0.31
CA ALA A 17 41.38 46.98 -0.87
C ALA A 17 40.52 47.07 -2.14
N ARG A 18 39.50 46.21 -2.26
CA ARG A 18 38.53 46.24 -3.37
C ARG A 18 37.63 47.47 -3.30
N ASP A 19 37.08 47.78 -2.13
CA ASP A 19 36.20 48.93 -1.94
C ASP A 19 36.94 50.27 -2.04
N LYS A 20 38.19 50.32 -1.57
CA LYS A 20 39.08 51.47 -1.79
C LYS A 20 39.35 51.70 -3.28
N ARG A 21 39.60 50.64 -4.06
CA ARG A 21 39.73 50.71 -5.53
C ARG A 21 38.44 51.16 -6.21
N ALA A 22 37.28 50.80 -5.64
CA ALA A 22 35.96 51.17 -6.14
C ALA A 22 35.46 52.55 -5.63
N GLY A 23 36.29 53.32 -4.93
CA GLY A 23 35.91 54.66 -4.42
C GLY A 23 34.91 54.64 -3.26
N ARG A 24 34.78 53.51 -2.54
CA ARG A 24 33.88 53.34 -1.39
C ARG A 24 34.71 53.14 -0.11
N PRO A 25 35.37 54.17 0.42
CA PRO A 25 36.19 54.01 1.61
C PRO A 25 35.33 53.59 2.81
N TRP A 26 35.83 52.66 3.60
CA TRP A 26 35.16 52.25 4.83
C TRP A 26 35.20 53.38 5.87
N ILE A 27 34.10 53.58 6.59
CA ILE A 27 33.96 54.65 7.60
C ILE A 27 34.85 54.35 8.82
N SER A 28 35.04 53.08 9.16
CA SER A 28 35.88 52.62 10.26
C SER A 28 37.05 51.80 9.75
N HIS A 29 38.23 52.02 10.34
CA HIS A 29 39.40 51.20 10.13
C HIS A 29 39.44 50.10 11.18
N LEU A 30 39.53 48.85 10.73
CA LEU A 30 39.74 47.73 11.64
C LEU A 30 41.21 47.70 12.08
N PRO A 31 41.49 47.61 13.39
CA PRO A 31 42.86 47.60 13.90
C PRO A 31 43.64 46.32 13.53
N PHE A 32 42.96 45.27 13.06
CA PHE A 32 43.57 44.04 12.56
C PHE A 32 42.67 43.38 11.49
N PRO A 33 43.23 42.53 10.60
CA PRO A 33 42.45 41.78 9.63
C PRO A 33 41.51 40.77 10.28
N VAL A 34 40.31 40.61 9.71
CA VAL A 34 39.26 39.69 10.20
C VAL A 34 38.89 38.76 9.05
N HIS A 35 38.64 37.47 9.32
CA HIS A 35 38.15 36.54 8.30
C HIS A 35 36.69 36.85 7.91
N CYS A 36 36.43 37.04 6.62
CA CYS A 36 35.14 37.36 6.05
C CYS A 36 34.71 36.28 5.05
N VAL A 37 33.40 36.02 4.96
CA VAL A 37 32.84 35.06 4.01
C VAL A 37 32.84 35.65 2.59
N GLU A 38 33.36 34.90 1.62
CA GLU A 38 33.52 35.32 0.22
C GLU A 38 32.45 34.72 -0.73
N SER A 39 32.07 33.45 -0.59
CA SER A 39 31.07 32.84 -1.50
C SER A 39 30.29 31.65 -0.90
N MET A 40 29.07 31.42 -1.42
CA MET A 40 28.19 30.25 -1.20
C MET A 40 27.36 30.00 -2.48
N GLN A 41 27.72 29.04 -3.35
CA GLN A 41 27.32 29.14 -4.77
C GLN A 41 26.40 28.08 -5.42
N THR A 42 26.02 26.95 -4.80
CA THR A 42 25.20 25.95 -5.55
C THR A 42 24.03 25.34 -4.78
N GLU A 43 24.20 24.99 -3.51
CA GLU A 43 23.14 24.34 -2.74
C GLU A 43 22.06 25.33 -2.27
N LEU A 44 22.41 26.62 -2.13
CA LEU A 44 21.47 27.66 -1.70
C LEU A 44 20.31 27.87 -2.67
N ARG A 45 20.53 27.74 -3.99
CA ARG A 45 19.46 27.90 -4.98
C ARG A 45 18.46 26.75 -4.87
N HIS A 46 18.95 25.52 -4.86
CA HIS A 46 18.11 24.33 -4.69
C HIS A 46 17.41 24.35 -3.32
N ALA A 47 18.09 24.68 -2.23
CA ALA A 47 17.45 24.79 -0.91
C ALA A 47 16.36 25.88 -0.83
N LYS A 48 16.48 26.95 -1.63
CA LYS A 48 15.44 27.99 -1.73
C LYS A 48 14.25 27.56 -2.59
N GLU A 49 14.50 26.78 -3.64
CA GLU A 49 13.47 26.29 -4.57
C GLU A 49 12.78 25.01 -4.07
N ASP A 50 13.46 24.22 -3.22
CA ASP A 50 13.13 22.82 -2.88
C ASP A 50 13.36 22.48 -1.41
N PHE A 51 13.03 23.41 -0.52
CA PHE A 51 13.32 23.30 0.92
C PHE A 51 12.82 21.99 1.57
N TYR A 52 11.71 21.43 1.10
CA TYR A 52 11.06 20.27 1.70
C TYR A 52 11.49 18.92 1.11
N PHE A 53 12.30 18.89 0.05
CA PHE A 53 12.70 17.66 -0.62
C PHE A 53 14.19 17.38 -0.41
N PHE A 54 14.50 16.17 0.07
CA PHE A 54 15.88 15.78 0.30
C PHE A 54 16.55 15.41 -1.02
N ARG A 55 17.56 16.18 -1.43
CA ARG A 55 18.32 15.92 -2.66
C ARG A 55 19.41 14.87 -2.48
N ARG A 56 20.00 14.79 -1.30
CA ARG A 56 21.09 13.86 -0.99
C ARG A 56 21.08 13.42 0.46
N SER A 57 21.61 12.22 0.71
CA SER A 57 21.94 11.71 2.03
C SER A 57 23.43 11.36 2.06
N ARG A 58 24.07 11.53 3.22
CA ARG A 58 25.50 11.30 3.41
C ARG A 58 25.73 10.86 4.86
N ALA A 59 26.60 9.89 5.10
CA ALA A 59 26.96 9.48 6.44
C ALA A 59 27.93 10.48 7.10
N GLN A 60 28.03 10.47 8.43
CA GLN A 60 28.93 11.38 9.15
C GLN A 60 30.42 11.11 8.89
N TRP A 61 30.75 9.89 8.45
CA TRP A 61 32.10 9.43 8.14
C TRP A 61 32.40 9.43 6.64
N ASP A 62 31.64 10.20 5.86
CA ASP A 62 31.91 10.40 4.44
C ASP A 62 33.32 10.97 4.23
N THR A 63 34.10 10.32 3.38
CA THR A 63 35.45 10.75 3.03
C THR A 63 35.71 10.47 1.55
N ASP A 64 36.61 11.22 0.92
CA ASP A 64 37.00 10.98 -0.48
C ASP A 64 37.35 9.50 -0.80
N PRO A 65 38.11 8.75 0.04
CA PRO A 65 38.38 7.33 -0.20
C PRO A 65 37.22 6.39 0.14
N ALA A 66 36.17 6.86 0.82
CA ALA A 66 35.00 6.07 1.20
C ALA A 66 33.73 6.93 1.08
N PRO A 67 33.28 7.21 -0.15
CA PRO A 67 32.12 8.04 -0.37
C PRO A 67 30.86 7.30 0.08
N THR A 68 29.95 8.05 0.70
CA THR A 68 28.67 7.59 1.25
C THR A 68 27.52 8.46 0.75
N GLU A 69 27.79 9.40 -0.16
CA GLU A 69 26.79 10.28 -0.74
C GLU A 69 25.83 9.51 -1.66
N THR A 70 24.53 9.55 -1.34
CA THR A 70 23.45 9.06 -2.18
C THR A 70 22.62 10.25 -2.68
N ILE A 71 22.35 10.31 -3.98
CA ILE A 71 21.63 11.41 -4.62
C ILE A 71 20.23 10.93 -5.03
N TYR A 72 19.21 11.75 -4.77
CA TYR A 72 17.81 11.49 -5.10
C TYR A 72 17.33 12.51 -6.13
N THR A 73 16.85 12.01 -7.27
CA THR A 73 16.18 12.82 -8.28
C THR A 73 14.68 12.62 -8.12
N HIS A 74 13.90 13.70 -8.21
CA HIS A 74 12.44 13.65 -8.12
C HIS A 74 11.81 13.80 -9.50
N ASP A 75 10.55 13.40 -9.63
CA ASP A 75 9.77 13.63 -10.84
C ASP A 75 9.52 15.14 -11.09
N MET A 76 8.93 15.47 -12.24
CA MET A 76 8.72 16.88 -12.64
C MET A 76 7.88 17.68 -11.63
N ASN A 77 6.95 17.02 -10.94
CA ASN A 77 6.09 17.64 -9.93
C ASN A 77 6.73 17.67 -8.54
N ARG A 78 7.95 17.12 -8.40
CA ARG A 78 8.68 17.01 -7.13
C ARG A 78 7.85 16.33 -6.05
N LEU A 79 7.10 15.29 -6.42
CA LEU A 79 6.22 14.55 -5.53
C LEU A 79 6.84 13.22 -5.13
N LEU A 80 7.45 12.51 -6.09
CA LEU A 80 7.97 11.16 -5.92
C LEU A 80 9.44 11.10 -6.35
N VAL A 81 10.22 10.28 -5.66
CA VAL A 81 11.60 9.98 -6.07
C VAL A 81 11.55 9.21 -7.39
N GLN A 82 12.24 9.74 -8.39
CA GLN A 82 12.36 9.18 -9.74
C GLN A 82 13.62 8.33 -9.89
N SER A 83 14.72 8.71 -9.27
CA SER A 83 15.94 7.89 -9.27
C SER A 83 16.79 8.10 -8.03
N VAL A 84 17.56 7.08 -7.69
CA VAL A 84 18.53 7.07 -6.61
C VAL A 84 19.86 6.68 -7.20
N LYS A 85 20.88 7.52 -6.99
CA LYS A 85 22.25 7.23 -7.36
C LYS A 85 23.07 7.00 -6.10
N ASP A 86 23.70 5.84 -6.00
CA ASP A 86 24.55 5.49 -4.88
C ASP A 86 25.96 6.15 -4.98
N PRO A 87 26.82 6.01 -3.96
CA PRO A 87 28.15 6.62 -3.95
C PRO A 87 29.11 6.08 -5.01
N TYR A 88 28.87 4.86 -5.50
CA TYR A 88 29.66 4.21 -6.54
C TYR A 88 29.15 4.52 -7.95
N GLY A 89 28.04 5.26 -8.04
CA GLY A 89 27.43 5.71 -9.27
C GLY A 89 26.41 4.75 -9.85
N ASN A 90 26.04 3.68 -9.13
CA ASN A 90 24.93 2.82 -9.50
C ASN A 90 23.63 3.60 -9.40
N ILE A 91 22.73 3.39 -10.35
CA ILE A 91 21.46 4.11 -10.40
C ILE A 91 20.32 3.10 -10.41
N VAL A 92 19.39 3.29 -9.48
CA VAL A 92 18.08 2.64 -9.50
C VAL A 92 17.05 3.71 -9.85
N SER A 93 16.13 3.42 -10.77
CA SER A 93 15.08 4.37 -11.16
C SER A 93 13.70 3.77 -11.15
N VAL A 94 12.72 4.65 -10.95
CA VAL A 94 11.32 4.38 -11.22
C VAL A 94 11.02 4.84 -12.65
N GLY A 95 10.85 3.87 -13.54
CA GLY A 95 10.72 4.08 -14.97
C GLY A 95 12.01 3.84 -15.76
N GLU A 96 11.87 3.84 -17.08
CA GLU A 96 12.93 3.48 -18.03
C GLU A 96 13.74 4.71 -18.41
N GLN A 97 15.05 4.65 -18.18
CA GLN A 97 15.98 5.72 -18.53
C GLN A 97 16.34 5.69 -20.02
N ASP A 98 16.65 6.85 -20.58
CA ASP A 98 17.31 6.93 -21.90
C ASP A 98 18.75 6.42 -21.78
N LYS A 99 19.34 5.98 -22.90
CA LYS A 99 20.77 5.64 -22.96
C LYS A 99 21.66 6.84 -22.61
N ASP A 100 21.15 8.05 -22.86
CA ASP A 100 21.74 9.31 -22.44
C ASP A 100 21.17 9.75 -21.08
N PRO A 101 21.95 9.66 -19.98
CA PRO A 101 21.50 10.03 -18.64
C PRO A 101 21.20 11.53 -18.48
N ALA A 102 21.55 12.37 -19.47
CA ALA A 102 21.16 13.79 -19.47
C ALA A 102 19.73 14.03 -19.96
N LYS A 103 19.06 13.01 -20.51
CA LYS A 103 17.68 13.11 -21.01
C LYS A 103 16.65 12.64 -19.99
N CYS A 104 15.42 13.10 -20.16
CA CYS A 104 14.27 12.62 -19.39
C CYS A 104 14.05 11.12 -19.59
N LEU A 105 13.33 10.50 -18.66
CA LEU A 105 12.90 9.10 -18.81
C LEU A 105 12.16 8.87 -20.13
N VAL A 106 12.42 7.72 -20.74
CA VAL A 106 11.69 7.20 -21.90
C VAL A 106 10.27 6.81 -21.49
N ARG A 107 10.13 6.22 -20.30
CA ARG A 107 8.85 5.80 -19.73
C ARG A 107 8.81 6.14 -18.24
N ASN A 108 7.79 6.89 -17.82
CA ASN A 108 7.55 7.12 -16.39
C ASN A 108 7.08 5.81 -15.73
N GLY A 109 7.62 5.48 -14.56
CA GLY A 109 7.28 4.28 -13.80
C GLY A 109 6.37 4.51 -12.61
N HIS A 110 5.78 5.69 -12.41
CA HIS A 110 4.88 5.98 -11.29
C HIS A 110 3.41 5.90 -11.68
N ASP A 111 2.59 5.22 -10.86
CA ASP A 111 1.13 5.33 -10.93
C ASP A 111 0.71 6.49 -10.03
N TYR A 112 0.41 7.64 -10.63
CA TYR A 112 0.04 8.85 -9.89
C TYR A 112 -1.33 8.77 -9.20
N ARG A 113 -2.16 7.77 -9.48
CA ARG A 113 -3.41 7.54 -8.74
C ARG A 113 -3.10 6.95 -7.36
N LEU A 114 -2.09 6.10 -7.30
CA LEU A 114 -1.68 5.34 -6.12
C LEU A 114 -0.44 5.92 -5.43
N LEU A 115 0.30 6.81 -6.12
CA LEU A 115 1.58 7.37 -5.67
C LEU A 115 2.65 6.30 -5.38
N VAL A 116 2.66 5.23 -6.17
CA VAL A 116 3.59 4.10 -6.05
C VAL A 116 4.28 3.80 -7.39
N PRO A 117 5.48 3.20 -7.37
CA PRO A 117 6.12 2.71 -8.58
C PRO A 117 5.39 1.48 -9.15
N PHE A 118 5.16 1.47 -10.47
CA PHE A 118 4.72 0.31 -11.24
C PHE A 118 5.81 -0.26 -12.17
N VAL A 119 6.88 0.49 -12.42
CA VAL A 119 8.08 0.04 -13.14
C VAL A 119 9.32 0.51 -12.38
N ALA A 120 10.19 -0.41 -11.99
CA ALA A 120 11.50 -0.10 -11.42
C ALA A 120 12.61 -0.73 -12.29
N VAL A 121 13.70 0.01 -12.46
CA VAL A 121 14.90 -0.43 -13.18
C VAL A 121 16.08 -0.41 -12.20
N ASP A 122 16.74 -1.56 -12.06
CA ASP A 122 17.90 -1.74 -11.18
C ASP A 122 19.20 -1.24 -11.84
N GLU A 123 20.30 -1.31 -11.09
CA GLU A 123 21.64 -0.90 -11.54
C GLU A 123 22.18 -1.73 -12.71
N ASN A 124 21.64 -2.93 -12.93
CA ASN A 124 22.02 -3.83 -14.01
C ASN A 124 21.14 -3.67 -15.25
N MET A 125 20.21 -2.71 -15.22
CA MET A 125 19.19 -2.45 -16.24
C MET A 125 18.16 -3.58 -16.37
N ASN A 126 17.97 -4.39 -15.33
CA ASN A 126 16.83 -5.28 -15.23
C ASN A 126 15.60 -4.49 -14.81
N ARG A 127 14.44 -4.92 -15.29
CA ARG A 127 13.16 -4.24 -15.09
C ARG A 127 12.23 -5.11 -14.23
N SER A 128 11.70 -4.51 -13.18
CA SER A 128 10.62 -5.08 -12.37
C SER A 128 9.34 -4.29 -12.63
N GLU A 129 8.32 -4.94 -13.15
CA GLU A 129 7.02 -4.34 -13.44
C GLU A 129 5.94 -4.94 -12.57
N VAL A 130 4.97 -4.12 -12.16
CA VAL A 130 3.78 -4.56 -11.44
C VAL A 130 2.53 -3.96 -12.05
N VAL A 131 1.42 -4.70 -12.00
CA VAL A 131 0.10 -4.24 -12.40
C VAL A 131 -0.80 -4.19 -11.18
N PHE A 132 -1.44 -3.05 -10.99
CA PHE A 132 -2.41 -2.85 -9.90
C PHE A 132 -3.84 -3.02 -10.40
N ASP A 133 -4.69 -3.59 -9.55
CA ASP A 133 -6.14 -3.49 -9.74
C ASP A 133 -6.64 -2.06 -9.46
N LEU A 134 -7.95 -1.85 -9.65
CA LEU A 134 -8.60 -0.58 -9.35
C LEU A 134 -8.50 -0.17 -7.86
N LEU A 135 -8.13 -1.10 -6.97
CA LEU A 135 -8.00 -0.90 -5.53
C LEU A 135 -6.53 -0.72 -5.09
N GLY A 136 -5.58 -0.76 -6.02
CA GLY A 136 -4.15 -0.63 -5.73
C GLY A 136 -3.46 -1.89 -5.23
N GLN A 137 -4.10 -3.07 -5.33
CA GLN A 137 -3.46 -4.34 -5.01
C GLN A 137 -2.64 -4.85 -6.19
N VAL A 138 -1.49 -5.45 -5.90
CA VAL A 138 -0.64 -6.06 -6.92
C VAL A 138 -1.31 -7.32 -7.45
N THR A 139 -1.66 -7.32 -8.74
CA THR A 139 -2.30 -8.45 -9.42
C THR A 139 -1.32 -9.24 -10.27
N VAL A 140 -0.34 -8.58 -10.88
CA VAL A 140 0.64 -9.19 -11.78
C VAL A 140 2.00 -8.59 -11.50
N THR A 141 3.05 -9.43 -11.51
CA THR A 141 4.44 -8.99 -11.43
C THR A 141 5.22 -9.61 -12.58
N ALA A 142 6.14 -8.86 -13.19
CA ALA A 142 7.08 -9.40 -14.15
C ALA A 142 8.49 -8.89 -13.89
N VAL A 143 9.47 -9.78 -14.04
CA VAL A 143 10.89 -9.43 -14.03
C VAL A 143 11.47 -9.76 -15.39
N SER A 144 12.03 -8.73 -16.03
CA SER A 144 12.74 -8.87 -17.29
C SER A 144 14.16 -8.34 -17.18
N GLY A 145 15.01 -8.84 -18.06
CA GLY A 145 16.35 -8.31 -18.26
C GLY A 145 16.32 -7.00 -19.05
N LYS A 146 17.44 -6.76 -19.73
CA LYS A 146 17.67 -5.51 -20.46
C LYS A 146 16.66 -5.33 -21.61
N PRO A 147 16.17 -4.11 -21.86
CA PRO A 147 15.17 -3.86 -22.91
C PRO A 147 15.56 -4.36 -24.30
N GLU A 148 16.86 -4.33 -24.63
CA GLU A 148 17.41 -4.72 -25.93
C GLU A 148 17.62 -6.24 -26.07
N ALA A 149 17.69 -6.95 -24.94
CA ALA A 149 17.94 -8.39 -24.93
C ALA A 149 16.64 -9.20 -25.09
N HIS A 150 15.48 -8.59 -24.79
CA HIS A 150 14.18 -9.26 -24.77
C HIS A 150 14.18 -10.55 -23.93
N GLU A 151 14.92 -10.53 -22.81
CA GLU A 151 15.06 -11.66 -21.89
C GLU A 151 14.13 -11.49 -20.68
N GLY A 152 13.58 -12.60 -20.20
CA GLY A 152 12.69 -12.66 -19.04
C GLY A 152 11.22 -12.45 -19.37
N ASP A 153 10.46 -12.10 -18.34
CA ASP A 153 9.00 -12.04 -18.35
C ASP A 153 8.48 -10.61 -18.53
N ASP A 154 7.22 -10.46 -18.94
CA ASP A 154 6.56 -9.17 -19.06
C ASP A 154 5.12 -9.17 -18.52
N VAL A 155 4.58 -7.99 -18.24
CA VAL A 155 3.17 -7.82 -17.82
C VAL A 155 2.20 -7.84 -19.00
N GLY A 156 2.62 -8.32 -20.17
CA GLY A 156 2.04 -8.14 -21.50
C GLY A 156 0.52 -8.18 -21.53
N GLY A 157 -0.10 -7.04 -21.90
CA GLY A 157 -1.54 -6.87 -22.06
C GLY A 157 -2.41 -7.35 -20.89
N SER A 158 -1.80 -7.65 -19.74
CA SER A 158 -2.43 -8.40 -18.67
C SER A 158 -3.52 -7.55 -18.05
N ARG A 159 -4.73 -8.12 -18.00
CA ARG A 159 -5.86 -7.44 -17.37
C ARG A 159 -5.72 -7.60 -15.86
N PRO A 160 -5.67 -6.50 -15.08
CA PRO A 160 -5.64 -6.61 -13.62
C PRO A 160 -6.87 -7.34 -13.10
N ASP A 161 -8.04 -6.91 -13.57
CA ASP A 161 -9.33 -7.46 -13.16
C ASP A 161 -9.69 -8.71 -13.96
N LEU A 162 -9.85 -9.84 -13.26
CA LEU A 162 -10.35 -11.07 -13.84
C LEU A 162 -11.88 -11.10 -13.87
N SER A 163 -12.44 -11.65 -14.95
CA SER A 163 -13.87 -11.96 -14.96
C SER A 163 -14.18 -13.10 -13.98
N GLU A 164 -15.36 -13.08 -13.37
CA GLU A 164 -15.83 -14.16 -12.47
C GLU A 164 -15.73 -15.54 -13.14
N LYS A 165 -16.02 -15.63 -14.44
CA LYS A 165 -15.86 -16.86 -15.23
C LYS A 165 -14.42 -17.37 -15.23
N ALA A 166 -13.44 -16.48 -15.44
CA ALA A 166 -12.03 -16.84 -15.49
C ALA A 166 -11.52 -17.34 -14.12
N VAL A 167 -11.96 -16.67 -13.04
CA VAL A 167 -11.65 -17.10 -11.66
C VAL A 167 -12.22 -18.48 -11.39
N LYS A 168 -13.52 -18.71 -11.68
CA LYS A 168 -14.17 -20.01 -11.50
C LYS A 168 -13.52 -21.12 -12.32
N SER A 169 -13.23 -20.86 -13.59
CA SER A 169 -12.56 -21.85 -14.45
C SER A 169 -11.19 -22.23 -13.88
N PHE A 170 -10.41 -21.26 -13.39
CA PHE A 170 -9.12 -21.55 -12.77
C PHE A 170 -9.25 -22.44 -11.54
N PHE A 171 -10.14 -22.12 -10.59
CA PHE A 171 -10.28 -22.95 -9.39
C PHE A 171 -10.81 -24.36 -9.69
N GLN A 172 -11.62 -24.53 -10.73
CA GLN A 172 -12.09 -25.84 -11.18
C GLN A 172 -10.98 -26.71 -11.80
N ALA A 173 -10.02 -26.10 -12.49
CA ALA A 173 -8.90 -26.81 -13.12
C ALA A 173 -7.60 -25.98 -13.11
N PRO A 174 -6.93 -25.82 -11.95
CA PRO A 174 -5.84 -24.87 -11.79
C PRO A 174 -4.66 -25.15 -12.71
N LEU A 175 -4.28 -26.43 -12.86
CA LEU A 175 -3.17 -26.84 -13.73
C LEU A 175 -3.45 -26.63 -15.22
N LEU A 176 -4.72 -26.60 -15.62
CA LEU A 176 -5.12 -26.37 -17.01
C LEU A 176 -5.12 -24.88 -17.36
N HIS A 177 -5.51 -24.02 -16.42
CA HIS A 177 -5.73 -22.59 -16.66
C HIS A 177 -4.62 -21.68 -16.11
N ALA A 178 -3.66 -22.22 -15.34
CA ALA A 178 -2.57 -21.44 -14.77
C ALA A 178 -1.74 -20.71 -15.83
N SER A 179 -1.36 -21.40 -16.92
CA SER A 179 -0.58 -20.78 -18.00
C SER A 179 -1.35 -19.68 -18.71
N ASP A 180 -2.66 -19.84 -18.88
CA ASP A 180 -3.51 -18.85 -19.55
C ASP A 180 -3.65 -17.58 -18.71
N LEU A 181 -3.77 -17.72 -17.39
CA LEU A 181 -3.86 -16.59 -16.47
C LEU A 181 -2.52 -15.90 -16.23
N LEU A 182 -1.42 -16.66 -16.20
CA LEU A 182 -0.07 -16.14 -16.03
C LEU A 182 0.43 -15.44 -17.30
N SER A 183 0.07 -15.96 -18.47
CA SER A 183 0.57 -15.49 -19.77
C SER A 183 2.09 -15.47 -19.82
N THR A 184 2.68 -14.28 -19.85
CA THR A 184 4.12 -14.01 -19.98
C THR A 184 4.69 -13.40 -18.71
N ALA A 185 3.89 -13.29 -17.64
CA ALA A 185 4.30 -12.69 -16.39
C ALA A 185 5.04 -13.69 -15.48
N THR A 186 5.86 -13.16 -14.58
CA THR A 186 6.57 -13.97 -13.57
C THR A 186 5.62 -14.52 -12.53
N SER A 187 4.68 -13.69 -12.06
CA SER A 187 3.69 -14.13 -11.10
C SER A 187 2.38 -13.37 -11.26
N ARG A 188 1.29 -14.02 -10.86
CA ARG A 188 -0.04 -13.45 -10.78
C ARG A 188 -0.67 -13.81 -9.46
N VAL A 189 -1.34 -12.84 -8.84
CA VAL A 189 -2.06 -12.98 -7.59
C VAL A 189 -3.53 -12.63 -7.82
N ALA A 190 -4.42 -13.50 -7.35
CA ALA A 190 -5.86 -13.25 -7.26
C ALA A 190 -6.29 -13.48 -5.81
N LEU A 191 -6.95 -12.49 -5.20
CA LEU A 191 -7.38 -12.55 -3.81
C LEU A 191 -8.91 -12.65 -3.72
N GLN A 192 -9.37 -13.62 -2.94
CA GLN A 192 -10.76 -13.73 -2.50
C GLN A 192 -10.76 -14.12 -1.02
N ALA A 193 -11.48 -13.35 -0.19
CA ALA A 193 -11.51 -13.54 1.25
C ALA A 193 -12.82 -14.20 1.68
N TRP A 194 -12.69 -15.31 2.38
CA TRP A 194 -13.76 -16.09 2.97
C TRP A 194 -13.50 -16.22 4.47
N ASP A 195 -14.54 -16.25 5.28
CA ASP A 195 -14.45 -16.48 6.72
C ASP A 195 -14.68 -17.95 7.09
N THR A 196 -14.54 -18.27 8.37
CA THR A 196 -14.66 -19.65 8.88
C THR A 196 -16.06 -20.24 8.73
N THR A 197 -17.09 -19.42 8.55
CA THR A 197 -18.47 -19.88 8.39
C THR A 197 -18.83 -20.17 6.94
N ASP A 198 -18.05 -19.68 5.97
CA ASP A 198 -18.37 -19.80 4.56
C ASP A 198 -18.45 -21.23 4.04
N THR A 199 -17.67 -22.15 4.62
CA THR A 199 -17.58 -23.56 4.22
C THR A 199 -18.40 -24.50 5.11
N VAL A 200 -19.10 -23.97 6.13
CA VAL A 200 -19.80 -24.78 7.14
C VAL A 200 -20.87 -25.70 6.56
N LEU A 201 -21.50 -25.31 5.45
CA LEU A 201 -22.57 -26.09 4.80
C LEU A 201 -22.06 -27.10 3.74
N ILE A 202 -20.74 -27.21 3.56
CA ILE A 202 -20.15 -28.18 2.62
C ILE A 202 -20.08 -29.54 3.30
N ASN A 203 -21.04 -30.41 2.97
CA ASN A 203 -21.20 -31.74 3.59
C ASN A 203 -20.00 -32.68 3.40
N ASP A 204 -19.25 -32.51 2.31
CA ASP A 204 -18.03 -33.25 2.02
C ASP A 204 -16.99 -32.28 1.46
N PRO A 205 -15.93 -31.93 2.23
CA PRO A 205 -14.90 -31.01 1.77
C PRO A 205 -14.21 -31.45 0.47
N ALA A 206 -14.24 -32.74 0.12
CA ALA A 206 -13.73 -33.23 -1.17
C ALA A 206 -14.62 -32.84 -2.38
N GLN A 207 -15.86 -32.38 -2.13
CA GLN A 207 -16.79 -31.89 -3.15
C GLN A 207 -16.77 -30.36 -3.28
N ASP A 208 -15.93 -29.68 -2.49
CA ASP A 208 -15.72 -28.24 -2.63
C ASP A 208 -15.16 -27.92 -4.03
N PRO A 209 -15.76 -26.97 -4.78
CA PRO A 209 -15.34 -26.67 -6.16
C PRO A 209 -13.96 -26.04 -6.26
N ASP A 210 -13.44 -25.44 -5.19
CA ASP A 210 -12.19 -24.67 -5.18
C ASP A 210 -11.04 -25.47 -4.54
N VAL A 211 -11.30 -26.20 -3.45
CA VAL A 211 -10.28 -26.96 -2.72
C VAL A 211 -10.49 -28.48 -2.74
N GLY A 212 -11.62 -28.96 -3.23
CA GLY A 212 -11.99 -30.39 -3.18
C GLY A 212 -10.99 -31.29 -3.91
N GLY A 213 -10.37 -30.81 -4.99
CA GLY A 213 -9.33 -31.55 -5.72
C GLY A 213 -8.07 -31.84 -4.90
N PHE A 214 -7.73 -30.98 -3.92
CA PHE A 214 -6.63 -31.22 -2.98
C PHE A 214 -7.07 -32.16 -1.86
N ILE A 215 -8.27 -31.94 -1.31
CA ILE A 215 -8.80 -32.71 -0.18
C ILE A 215 -9.11 -34.15 -0.55
N ALA A 216 -9.56 -34.40 -1.79
CA ALA A 216 -9.83 -35.74 -2.31
C ALA A 216 -8.62 -36.69 -2.28
N GLN A 217 -7.40 -36.15 -2.11
CA GLN A 217 -6.17 -36.93 -2.02
C GLN A 217 -5.88 -37.47 -0.60
N LEU A 218 -6.58 -36.96 0.42
CA LEU A 218 -6.42 -37.38 1.81
C LEU A 218 -7.36 -38.56 2.16
N PRO A 219 -6.99 -39.43 3.12
CA PRO A 219 -7.91 -40.45 3.64
C PRO A 219 -9.18 -39.82 4.23
N ARG A 220 -10.36 -40.31 3.83
CA ARG A 220 -11.67 -39.72 4.20
C ARG A 220 -11.90 -39.53 5.71
N HIS A 221 -11.29 -40.37 6.54
CA HIS A 221 -11.44 -40.32 8.00
C HIS A 221 -10.62 -39.20 8.67
N GLU A 222 -9.74 -38.52 7.94
CA GLU A 222 -8.95 -37.41 8.48
C GLU A 222 -9.71 -36.07 8.44
N TYR A 223 -10.71 -35.93 7.56
CA TYR A 223 -11.49 -34.69 7.40
C TYR A 223 -13.00 -34.86 7.61
N LEU A 224 -13.48 -36.09 7.84
CA LEU A 224 -14.85 -36.38 8.30
C LEU A 224 -14.81 -36.95 9.72
N THR A 225 -15.81 -36.70 10.58
CA THR A 225 -17.08 -35.96 10.33
C THR A 225 -16.90 -34.46 10.54
N ILE A 226 -17.43 -33.66 9.61
CA ILE A 226 -17.30 -32.19 9.62
C ILE A 226 -17.99 -31.52 10.83
N TRP A 227 -17.52 -30.31 11.17
CA TRP A 227 -17.99 -29.52 12.31
C TRP A 227 -19.52 -29.33 12.38
N TYR A 228 -20.16 -29.08 11.23
CA TYR A 228 -21.61 -28.83 11.12
C TYR A 228 -22.45 -30.08 11.40
N GLU A 229 -22.07 -31.20 10.80
CA GLU A 229 -22.75 -32.50 10.98
C GLU A 229 -22.72 -32.98 12.44
N GLN A 230 -21.66 -32.68 13.18
CA GLN A 230 -21.58 -32.99 14.61
C GLN A 230 -22.61 -32.20 15.46
N ARG A 231 -23.15 -31.08 14.95
CA ARG A 231 -23.94 -30.11 15.72
C ARG A 231 -25.40 -29.98 15.28
N LYS A 232 -25.71 -30.26 14.00
CA LYS A 232 -27.06 -30.08 13.42
C LYS A 232 -28.18 -30.85 14.16
N ASP A 233 -27.86 -32.01 14.73
CA ASP A 233 -28.83 -32.89 15.38
C ASP A 233 -28.91 -32.66 16.90
N ASN A 234 -28.40 -31.51 17.40
CA ASN A 234 -28.46 -31.12 18.80
C ASN A 234 -27.73 -32.08 19.77
N GLN A 235 -26.83 -32.90 19.24
CA GLN A 235 -26.13 -33.95 19.99
C GLN A 235 -25.14 -33.42 21.04
N LEU A 236 -24.72 -32.15 20.89
CA LEU A 236 -23.74 -31.47 21.77
C LEU A 236 -24.38 -30.42 22.70
N GLY A 237 -25.71 -30.25 22.69
CA GLY A 237 -26.44 -29.33 23.56
C GLY A 237 -26.97 -28.05 22.86
N ALA A 238 -27.80 -27.30 23.59
CA ALA A 238 -28.60 -26.21 23.03
C ALA A 238 -27.80 -24.97 22.59
N GLU A 239 -26.67 -24.68 23.24
CA GLU A 239 -25.77 -23.58 22.85
C GLU A 239 -25.05 -23.89 21.53
N GLU A 240 -24.60 -25.14 21.35
CA GLU A 240 -23.94 -25.60 20.13
C GLU A 240 -24.91 -25.65 18.93
N ALA A 241 -26.19 -25.96 19.16
CA ALA A 241 -27.24 -25.85 18.13
C ALA A 241 -27.71 -24.41 17.84
N ALA A 242 -27.40 -23.45 18.72
CA ALA A 242 -27.57 -22.03 18.40
C ALA A 242 -26.39 -21.52 17.55
N ALA A 243 -25.17 -21.95 17.87
CA ALA A 243 -23.97 -21.68 17.06
C ALA A 243 -24.09 -22.26 15.64
N GLU A 244 -24.64 -23.48 15.50
CA GLU A 244 -24.96 -24.10 14.21
C GLU A 244 -25.90 -23.22 13.37
N ARG A 245 -27.10 -22.90 13.87
CA ARG A 245 -28.05 -22.02 13.17
C ARG A 245 -27.46 -20.66 12.77
N ALA A 246 -26.63 -20.07 13.64
CA ALA A 246 -25.96 -18.81 13.34
C ALA A 246 -24.94 -18.96 12.20
N SER A 247 -24.09 -20.00 12.26
CA SER A 247 -23.08 -20.27 11.23
C SER A 247 -23.67 -20.64 9.86
N ALA A 248 -24.79 -21.38 9.83
CA ALA A 248 -25.50 -21.71 8.60
C ALA A 248 -26.08 -20.46 7.90
N HIS A 249 -26.47 -19.44 8.66
CA HIS A 249 -26.99 -18.19 8.12
C HIS A 249 -25.90 -17.34 7.44
N SER A 250 -24.65 -17.51 7.88
CA SER A 250 -23.47 -16.79 7.38
C SER A 250 -22.63 -17.62 6.41
N ALA A 251 -23.11 -18.76 5.93
CA ALA A 251 -22.37 -19.59 4.99
C ALA A 251 -22.46 -19.04 3.55
N GLY A 252 -21.32 -18.98 2.84
CA GLY A 252 -21.23 -18.55 1.46
C GLY A 252 -21.40 -17.03 1.27
N THR A 253 -21.02 -16.25 2.27
CA THR A 253 -21.15 -14.79 2.36
C THR A 253 -19.79 -14.09 2.30
N PRO A 254 -19.16 -13.96 1.12
CA PRO A 254 -17.84 -13.36 1.01
C PRO A 254 -17.86 -11.88 1.40
N SER A 255 -16.74 -11.39 1.93
CA SER A 255 -16.54 -9.98 2.25
C SER A 255 -15.61 -9.29 1.26
N LEU A 256 -15.92 -8.04 0.92
CA LEU A 256 -15.14 -7.21 0.00
C LEU A 256 -14.58 -6.00 0.75
N SER A 257 -13.26 -5.90 0.82
CA SER A 257 -12.55 -4.80 1.46
C SER A 257 -11.85 -3.93 0.42
N PHE A 258 -12.10 -2.62 0.50
CA PHE A 258 -11.49 -1.58 -0.30
C PHE A 258 -10.35 -0.98 0.50
N SER A 259 -9.21 -0.73 -0.14
CA SER A 259 -8.06 -0.07 0.49
C SER A 259 -7.78 1.27 -0.18
N ASP A 260 -7.14 2.19 0.55
CA ASP A 260 -6.63 3.42 -0.01
C ASP A 260 -5.28 3.22 -0.72
N ALA A 261 -4.77 4.29 -1.34
CA ALA A 261 -3.50 4.30 -2.05
C ALA A 261 -2.27 3.90 -1.20
N MET A 262 -2.40 3.89 0.14
CA MET A 262 -1.36 3.45 1.06
C MET A 262 -1.56 2.00 1.53
N GLY A 263 -2.52 1.27 0.95
CA GLY A 263 -2.84 -0.12 1.31
C GLY A 263 -3.62 -0.26 2.62
N ARG A 264 -4.20 0.83 3.15
CA ARG A 264 -5.03 0.76 4.37
C ARG A 264 -6.47 0.50 3.98
N GLU A 265 -7.12 -0.49 4.59
CA GLU A 265 -8.56 -0.73 4.40
C GLU A 265 -9.32 0.57 4.67
N CYS A 266 -10.23 0.98 3.78
CA CYS A 266 -11.00 2.23 3.81
C CYS A 266 -12.53 2.01 3.74
N VAL A 267 -12.98 0.87 3.21
CA VAL A 267 -14.38 0.44 3.25
C VAL A 267 -14.45 -1.08 3.25
N ARG A 268 -15.28 -1.69 4.10
CA ARG A 268 -15.61 -3.12 4.01
C ARG A 268 -17.08 -3.33 3.65
N PHE A 269 -17.38 -4.39 2.91
CA PHE A 269 -18.72 -4.83 2.55
C PHE A 269 -18.86 -6.31 2.86
N GLU A 270 -20.04 -6.72 3.31
CA GLU A 270 -20.42 -8.12 3.50
C GLU A 270 -21.55 -8.44 2.51
N ILE A 271 -21.40 -9.52 1.75
CA ILE A 271 -22.40 -9.93 0.75
C ILE A 271 -23.15 -11.12 1.32
N LEU A 272 -24.39 -10.92 1.77
CA LEU A 272 -25.23 -12.03 2.18
C LEU A 272 -25.91 -12.67 0.97
N ARG A 273 -25.71 -13.98 0.82
CA ARG A 273 -26.45 -14.81 -0.13
C ARG A 273 -27.50 -15.58 0.66
N PRO A 274 -28.77 -15.11 0.72
CA PRO A 274 -29.79 -15.86 1.43
C PRO A 274 -29.95 -17.25 0.80
N SER A 275 -29.84 -18.30 1.62
CA SER A 275 -29.96 -19.68 1.13
C SER A 275 -31.37 -19.93 0.57
N MET A 276 -31.43 -20.74 -0.49
CA MET A 276 -32.68 -21.21 -1.10
C MET A 276 -33.63 -21.80 -0.03
N SER A 277 -34.86 -21.30 0.05
CA SER A 277 -35.95 -22.05 0.66
C SER A 277 -36.32 -23.22 -0.27
N ALA A 278 -36.37 -24.43 0.26
CA ALA A 278 -36.75 -25.66 -0.43
C ALA A 278 -38.26 -25.72 -0.77
N THR A 279 -38.78 -24.70 -1.45
CA THR A 279 -40.16 -24.64 -1.93
C THR A 279 -40.14 -24.20 -3.39
N ASN A 280 -40.56 -25.13 -4.27
CA ASN A 280 -40.61 -25.05 -5.73
C ASN A 280 -41.14 -23.72 -6.31
N GLN A 281 -40.29 -22.70 -6.37
CA GLN A 281 -40.43 -21.59 -7.31
C GLN A 281 -39.08 -20.89 -7.45
N THR A 282 -38.55 -20.92 -8.67
CA THR A 282 -37.34 -20.23 -9.11
C THR A 282 -37.58 -18.72 -9.03
N VAL A 283 -37.39 -18.15 -7.85
CA VAL A 283 -37.18 -16.71 -7.70
C VAL A 283 -35.67 -16.53 -7.61
N VAL A 284 -35.08 -15.99 -8.68
CA VAL A 284 -33.71 -15.46 -8.64
C VAL A 284 -33.76 -14.25 -7.72
N THR A 285 -33.54 -14.45 -6.43
CA THR A 285 -33.28 -13.33 -5.52
C THR A 285 -31.85 -12.88 -5.76
N ASN A 286 -31.69 -11.71 -6.37
CA ASN A 286 -30.41 -11.03 -6.50
C ASN A 286 -29.66 -11.05 -5.17
N ASP A 287 -28.33 -11.24 -5.20
CA ASP A 287 -27.45 -11.10 -4.04
C ASP A 287 -27.88 -9.88 -3.20
N VAL A 288 -28.22 -10.12 -1.93
CA VAL A 288 -28.61 -9.03 -1.03
C VAL A 288 -27.32 -8.50 -0.43
N VAL A 289 -26.76 -7.47 -1.06
CA VAL A 289 -25.63 -6.72 -0.51
C VAL A 289 -26.11 -6.01 0.76
N LEU A 290 -25.92 -6.63 1.92
CA LEU A 290 -26.11 -5.95 3.20
C LEU A 290 -24.89 -5.06 3.45
N ARG A 291 -25.08 -3.77 3.21
CA ARG A 291 -24.03 -2.77 3.37
C ARG A 291 -23.68 -2.54 4.85
N GLN A 292 -22.76 -3.31 5.40
CA GLN A 292 -22.03 -2.94 6.62
C GLN A 292 -20.75 -2.18 6.28
N ALA A 293 -20.89 -0.91 5.91
CA ALA A 293 -19.74 -0.07 5.60
C ALA A 293 -19.11 0.49 6.89
N SER A 294 -17.93 0.00 7.23
CA SER A 294 -16.98 0.65 8.14
C SER A 294 -16.09 1.60 7.35
N PHE A 295 -15.97 2.85 7.81
CA PHE A 295 -15.10 3.87 7.22
C PHE A 295 -14.01 4.18 8.24
N PRO A 296 -12.77 3.76 8.03
CA PRO A 296 -11.64 4.12 8.86
C PRO A 296 -11.09 5.50 8.54
N ASP A 297 -10.52 6.09 9.58
CA ASP A 297 -9.76 7.31 9.53
C ASP A 297 -8.41 7.07 8.84
N ILE A 298 -7.72 8.12 8.42
CA ILE A 298 -6.35 8.09 7.88
C ILE A 298 -5.36 7.39 8.82
N GLN A 299 -5.69 7.26 10.10
CA GLN A 299 -4.87 6.56 11.09
C GLN A 299 -5.17 5.05 11.22
N GLY A 300 -6.22 4.54 10.57
CA GLY A 300 -6.61 3.12 10.52
C GLY A 300 -7.92 2.73 11.25
N PRO A 301 -8.25 3.27 12.44
CA PRO A 301 -9.48 2.89 13.14
C PRO A 301 -10.77 3.39 12.46
N PRO A 302 -11.90 2.64 12.51
CA PRO A 302 -13.21 3.05 11.94
C PRO A 302 -13.77 4.32 12.61
N TYR A 303 -13.93 5.42 11.86
CA TYR A 303 -14.60 6.65 12.31
C TYR A 303 -16.11 6.62 12.08
N LYS A 304 -16.63 5.73 11.24
CA LYS A 304 -18.06 5.57 10.98
C LYS A 304 -18.40 4.11 10.67
N ALA A 305 -19.47 3.59 11.27
CA ALA A 305 -20.06 2.31 10.94
C ALA A 305 -21.52 2.50 10.52
N ILE A 306 -21.92 1.91 9.39
CA ILE A 306 -23.30 1.88 8.92
C ILE A 306 -23.83 0.46 9.11
N GLY A 307 -24.97 0.33 9.79
CA GLY A 307 -25.65 -0.96 9.95
C GLY A 307 -26.39 -1.39 8.69
N THR A 308 -26.83 -2.64 8.66
CA THR A 308 -27.50 -3.29 7.51
C THR A 308 -28.72 -2.55 6.96
N LEU A 309 -29.41 -1.78 7.81
CA LEU A 309 -30.56 -0.94 7.42
C LEU A 309 -30.17 0.45 6.88
N GLY A 310 -28.89 0.70 6.58
CA GLY A 310 -28.39 1.96 6.05
C GLY A 310 -28.28 3.09 7.08
N ARG A 311 -28.54 2.81 8.37
CA ARG A 311 -28.45 3.77 9.48
C ARG A 311 -27.02 3.83 10.00
N THR A 312 -26.54 5.01 10.38
CA THR A 312 -25.23 5.13 11.04
C THR A 312 -25.35 4.53 12.43
N ALA A 313 -24.69 3.39 12.66
CA ALA A 313 -24.66 2.72 13.95
C ALA A 313 -23.77 3.48 14.92
N ASN A 314 -22.53 3.77 14.49
CA ASN A 314 -21.53 4.47 15.28
C ASN A 314 -20.78 5.53 14.45
N ARG A 315 -20.38 6.62 15.10
CA ARG A 315 -19.41 7.61 14.65
C ARG A 315 -18.37 7.81 15.74
N MET A 316 -17.10 7.71 15.40
CA MET A 316 -15.99 7.90 16.32
C MET A 316 -15.05 8.98 15.81
N ARG A 317 -14.48 9.76 16.72
CA ARG A 317 -13.33 10.62 16.44
C ARG A 317 -12.18 10.20 17.34
N TYR A 318 -11.00 10.10 16.76
CA TYR A 318 -9.81 9.66 17.47
C TYR A 318 -8.90 10.86 17.75
N CYS A 319 -8.22 10.82 18.90
CA CYS A 319 -7.07 11.68 19.13
C CYS A 319 -5.84 11.14 18.37
N PHE A 320 -4.75 11.92 18.29
CA PHE A 320 -3.50 11.49 17.65
C PHE A 320 -2.91 10.19 18.23
N ALA A 321 -3.24 9.84 19.48
CA ALA A 321 -2.83 8.59 20.11
C ALA A 321 -3.77 7.40 19.78
N ARG A 322 -4.67 7.54 18.79
CA ARG A 322 -5.67 6.55 18.36
C ARG A 322 -6.68 6.14 19.44
N GLN A 323 -6.86 6.96 20.48
CA GLN A 323 -7.91 6.75 21.48
C GLN A 323 -9.19 7.49 21.05
N VAL A 324 -10.36 6.90 21.34
CA VAL A 324 -11.66 7.53 21.06
C VAL A 324 -11.81 8.78 21.92
N ALA A 325 -11.88 9.94 21.26
CA ALA A 325 -12.12 11.25 21.86
C ALA A 325 -13.61 11.61 21.90
N HIS A 326 -14.36 11.13 20.91
CA HIS A 326 -15.79 11.39 20.74
C HIS A 326 -16.45 10.17 20.08
N GLU A 327 -17.60 9.77 20.61
CA GLU A 327 -18.39 8.65 20.12
C GLU A 327 -19.86 9.07 20.04
N GLN A 328 -20.48 8.84 18.89
CA GLN A 328 -21.91 8.93 18.68
C GLN A 328 -22.41 7.55 18.27
N SER A 329 -23.14 6.89 19.16
CA SER A 329 -23.71 5.57 18.93
C SER A 329 -25.23 5.61 18.99
N MET A 330 -25.88 4.74 18.23
CA MET A 330 -27.32 4.51 18.35
C MET A 330 -27.74 3.93 19.72
N ASP A 331 -26.85 3.20 20.39
CA ASP A 331 -27.17 2.54 21.67
C ASP A 331 -26.72 3.38 22.86
N THR A 332 -25.55 4.01 22.78
CA THR A 332 -24.95 4.75 23.90
C THR A 332 -25.11 6.27 23.80
N GLY A 333 -25.67 6.79 22.70
CA GLY A 333 -25.86 8.22 22.47
C GLY A 333 -24.54 8.95 22.16
N ASP A 334 -24.50 10.24 22.47
CA ASP A 334 -23.37 11.13 22.22
C ASP A 334 -22.48 11.25 23.46
N LYS A 335 -21.20 10.88 23.34
CA LYS A 335 -20.23 10.83 24.44
C LYS A 335 -18.89 11.40 24.03
N TRP A 336 -18.32 12.22 24.91
CA TRP A 336 -16.93 12.67 24.80
C TRP A 336 -16.10 11.93 25.84
N SER A 337 -14.91 11.47 25.48
CA SER A 337 -14.01 10.83 26.44
C SER A 337 -12.61 11.35 26.26
N ILE A 338 -12.00 11.81 27.33
CA ILE A 338 -10.58 12.15 27.35
C ILE A 338 -9.89 11.10 28.21
N LYS A 339 -8.94 10.39 27.60
CA LYS A 339 -8.10 9.40 28.28
C LYS A 339 -6.69 9.97 28.48
N ALA A 340 -6.05 9.57 29.58
CA ALA A 340 -4.63 9.83 29.80
C ALA A 340 -3.77 8.92 28.89
N ALA A 341 -2.47 9.21 28.83
CA ALA A 341 -1.52 8.44 28.03
C ALA A 341 -1.43 6.96 28.45
N ASP A 342 -1.77 6.64 29.70
CA ASP A 342 -1.85 5.29 30.25
C ASP A 342 -3.21 4.59 29.98
N GLY A 343 -4.13 5.27 29.31
CA GLY A 343 -5.47 4.77 28.98
C GLY A 343 -6.53 4.99 30.06
N SER A 344 -6.17 5.54 31.23
CA SER A 344 -7.12 5.87 32.29
C SER A 344 -8.06 7.02 31.90
N MET A 345 -9.31 7.00 32.39
CA MET A 345 -10.31 7.99 32.00
C MET A 345 -10.13 9.28 32.81
N LEU A 346 -9.88 10.41 32.12
CA LEU A 346 -9.77 11.73 32.73
C LEU A 346 -11.12 12.44 32.80
N ARG A 347 -11.98 12.25 31.79
CA ARG A 347 -13.32 12.86 31.74
C ARG A 347 -14.27 12.09 30.81
N THR A 348 -15.54 12.01 31.21
CA THR A 348 -16.69 11.52 30.42
C THR A 348 -17.69 12.62 30.15
#